data_AF-A0A7U9MXV7-F1
#
_entry.id   AF-A0A7U9MXV7-F1
#
_cell.length_a   1.000
_cell.length_b   1.000
_cell.length_c   1.000
_cell.angle_alpha   90.00
_cell.angle_beta   90.00
_cell.angle_gamma   90.00
#
_symmetry.space_group_name_H-M   'P 1'
#
loop_
_entity.id
_entity.type
_entity.pdbx_description
1 polymer ?
#
loop_
_entity_poly.entity_id
_entity_poly.type
_entity_poly.pdbx_seq_one_letter_code
_entity_poly.pdbx_strand_id
1 'polypeptide(L)'
;MNMGKKVSVLLLWGMLLSLLFPRTVLASEAPYETFTLDVWGNAVPSPNGYVPVRSISGSQIGCGDFNNGADLFYNAARNMIYVVDAGNARILVLNEEMELVGQYDRLTRPDGSEYVLSNPQGIFVQDDGTMYIAESGNQEVVVCDALGKIRQIFGSPETTLIPVNFDYRPSKIAVDDRGRIYVLSKGVYQGMVYLESDGSFIKFFGARNVSMTWKDHLKKAWQKLLSDEAAATMQAFVPLEYSNIFMDPQGYIYGTVIGEKGMDLVSRVNPVGINALPYKVNGRMSYIDVAADEYGIVTLLDTKYGSIDQLNENGKPLFMMGGQGDRAGLFRRPVSLIQVQSRLYVLDGDKNTITELEITEFGRLVHNAVRLYNEGLYEESIEPWKEVVRRNANYLAAYIGLGKAYYQMEDYDTAMYYYRLAGDKEGYSLAYKEASLIKIRNAFGAIVFCVAVLTAAVVLWKKYRVRINLRKGAAA
;
A
#
# COMPACT_ATOMS: atom_id res chain seq x y z
N MET A 1 -14.95 56.28 -44.58
CA MET A 1 -14.99 54.80 -44.67
C MET A 1 -13.71 54.12 -44.13
N ASN A 2 -13.01 54.68 -43.13
CA ASN A 2 -11.67 54.20 -42.73
C ASN A 2 -11.45 53.93 -41.23
N MET A 3 -12.45 54.20 -40.37
CA MET A 3 -12.31 54.02 -38.93
C MET A 3 -12.72 52.60 -38.47
N GLY A 4 -13.80 52.06 -39.03
CA GLY A 4 -14.25 50.69 -38.75
C GLY A 4 -13.21 49.63 -39.13
N LYS A 5 -12.57 49.75 -40.29
CA LYS A 5 -11.51 48.81 -40.73
C LYS A 5 -10.28 48.82 -39.81
N LYS A 6 -9.90 49.98 -39.24
CA LYS A 6 -8.76 50.07 -38.32
C LYS A 6 -9.05 49.41 -36.97
N VAL A 7 -10.27 49.55 -36.46
CA VAL A 7 -10.70 48.90 -35.21
C VAL A 7 -10.82 47.39 -35.38
N SER A 8 -11.33 46.92 -36.53
CA SER A 8 -11.40 45.48 -36.83
C SER A 8 -10.01 44.83 -36.94
N VAL A 9 -9.05 45.54 -37.55
CA VAL A 9 -7.66 45.04 -37.66
C VAL A 9 -7.00 45.02 -36.28
N LEU A 10 -7.17 46.05 -35.45
CA LEU A 10 -6.62 46.07 -34.08
C LEU A 10 -7.20 44.95 -33.19
N LEU A 11 -8.50 44.65 -33.31
CA LEU A 11 -9.12 43.53 -32.61
C LEU A 11 -8.59 42.17 -33.09
N LEU A 12 -8.41 42.01 -34.41
CA LEU A 12 -7.80 40.81 -34.98
C LEU A 12 -6.36 40.61 -34.53
N TRP A 13 -5.56 41.67 -34.46
CA TRP A 13 -4.18 41.62 -33.94
C TRP A 13 -4.16 41.34 -32.44
N GLY A 14 -5.11 41.89 -31.65
CA GLY A 14 -5.25 41.55 -30.23
C GLY A 14 -5.63 40.09 -30.00
N MET A 15 -6.51 39.53 -30.85
CA MET A 15 -6.86 38.11 -30.83
C MET A 15 -5.70 37.22 -31.26
N LEU A 16 -4.95 37.60 -32.30
CA LEU A 16 -3.75 36.88 -32.75
C LEU A 16 -2.62 36.94 -31.70
N LEU A 17 -2.43 38.08 -31.01
CA LEU A 17 -1.46 38.18 -29.92
C LEU A 17 -1.84 37.30 -28.74
N SER A 18 -3.14 37.18 -28.42
CA SER A 18 -3.60 36.29 -27.34
C SER A 18 -3.39 34.79 -27.63
N LEU A 19 -3.23 34.42 -28.91
CA LEU A 19 -2.86 33.07 -29.36
C LEU A 19 -1.34 32.83 -29.38
N LEU A 20 -0.53 33.89 -29.32
CA LEU A 20 0.94 33.83 -29.36
C LEU A 20 1.59 33.79 -27.98
N PHE A 21 0.83 34.07 -26.91
CA PHE A 21 1.29 33.77 -25.56
C PHE A 21 1.00 32.30 -25.27
N PRO A 22 2.02 31.45 -25.02
CA PRO A 22 1.75 30.14 -24.47
C PRO A 22 0.92 30.37 -23.20
N ARG A 23 -0.27 29.76 -23.15
CA ARG A 23 -1.01 29.64 -21.89
C ARG A 23 -0.14 28.79 -20.99
N THR A 24 0.72 29.42 -20.20
CA THR A 24 1.30 28.76 -19.04
C THR A 24 0.11 28.50 -18.12
N VAL A 25 -0.44 27.29 -18.21
CA VAL A 25 -1.19 26.73 -17.09
C VAL A 25 -0.18 26.79 -15.96
N LEU A 26 -0.31 27.78 -15.09
CA LEU A 26 0.37 27.76 -13.81
C LEU A 26 -0.18 26.51 -13.14
N ALA A 27 0.57 25.41 -13.20
CA ALA A 27 0.29 24.27 -12.37
C ALA A 27 0.22 24.82 -10.95
N SER A 28 -0.99 24.81 -10.37
CA SER A 28 -1.16 25.19 -8.97
C SER A 28 -0.17 24.32 -8.20
N GLU A 29 0.78 24.95 -7.53
CA GLU A 29 1.65 24.27 -6.58
C GLU A 29 0.77 23.44 -5.65
N ALA A 30 1.16 22.19 -5.39
CA ALA A 30 0.39 21.31 -4.53
C ALA A 30 0.22 22.00 -3.16
N PRO A 31 -0.96 21.92 -2.53
CA PRO A 31 -1.21 22.59 -1.26
C PRO A 31 -0.54 21.88 -0.06
N TYR A 32 0.34 20.91 -0.32
CA TYR A 32 1.06 20.11 0.65
C TYR A 32 2.53 20.03 0.27
N GLU A 33 3.36 19.80 1.26
CA GLU A 33 4.73 19.33 1.06
C GLU A 33 4.73 17.80 1.07
N THR A 34 5.53 17.21 0.18
CA THR A 34 5.78 15.77 0.20
C THR A 34 7.05 15.49 1.01
N PHE A 35 7.04 14.41 1.78
CA PHE A 35 8.15 14.01 2.62
C PHE A 35 8.63 12.59 2.28
N THR A 36 9.89 12.32 2.61
CA THR A 36 10.45 10.98 2.79
C THR A 36 11.10 10.89 4.18
N LEU A 37 11.82 9.81 4.48
CA LEU A 37 12.52 9.65 5.75
C LEU A 37 14.03 9.77 5.59
N ASP A 38 14.67 10.40 6.57
CA ASP A 38 16.12 10.35 6.74
C ASP A 38 16.59 9.04 7.42
N VAL A 39 17.90 8.92 7.65
CA VAL A 39 18.52 7.72 8.26
C VAL A 39 18.10 7.48 9.71
N TRP A 40 17.55 8.50 10.38
CA TRP A 40 17.06 8.44 11.75
C TRP A 40 15.53 8.27 11.81
N GLY A 41 14.86 8.25 10.65
CA GLY A 41 13.41 8.13 10.55
C GLY A 41 12.67 9.45 10.77
N ASN A 42 13.32 10.61 10.64
CA ASN A 42 12.64 11.89 10.63
C ASN A 42 12.13 12.22 9.23
N ALA A 43 10.98 12.91 9.16
CA ALA A 43 10.46 13.42 7.90
C ALA A 43 11.38 14.50 7.33
N VAL A 44 11.73 14.36 6.05
CA VAL A 44 12.51 15.33 5.28
C VAL A 44 11.79 15.66 3.97
N PRO A 45 11.74 16.94 3.55
CA PRO A 45 11.06 17.32 2.32
C PRO A 45 11.62 16.59 1.09
N SER A 46 10.74 16.22 0.17
CA SER A 46 11.06 15.64 -1.13
C SER A 46 10.21 16.29 -2.23
N PRO A 47 10.65 16.24 -3.50
CA PRO A 47 9.80 16.65 -4.60
C PRO A 47 8.51 15.83 -4.61
N ASN A 48 7.40 16.48 -5.00
CA ASN A 48 6.09 15.84 -5.01
C ASN A 48 6.08 14.60 -5.90
N GLY A 49 5.66 13.45 -5.35
CA GLY A 49 5.43 12.23 -6.11
C GLY A 49 4.17 12.34 -6.97
N TYR A 50 3.11 12.91 -6.39
CA TYR A 50 1.85 13.23 -7.07
C TYR A 50 1.43 14.66 -6.80
N VAL A 51 0.65 15.25 -7.70
CA VAL A 51 0.03 16.56 -7.54
C VAL A 51 -1.46 16.49 -7.83
N PRO A 52 -2.30 17.27 -7.12
CA PRO A 52 -3.74 17.29 -7.37
C PRO A 52 -4.02 17.94 -8.74
N VAL A 53 -4.88 17.31 -9.53
CA VAL A 53 -5.33 17.82 -10.82
C VAL A 53 -6.65 18.56 -10.66
N ARG A 54 -7.63 17.92 -10.01
CA ARG A 54 -8.96 18.47 -9.78
C ARG A 54 -9.65 17.76 -8.61
N SER A 55 -10.68 18.40 -8.09
CA SER A 55 -11.63 17.82 -7.13
C SER A 55 -13.00 17.78 -7.81
N ILE A 56 -13.61 16.60 -7.82
CA ILE A 56 -14.77 16.25 -8.63
C ILE A 56 -15.94 16.01 -7.69
N SER A 57 -16.97 16.86 -7.76
CA SER A 57 -18.24 16.66 -7.07
C SER A 57 -19.24 15.90 -7.94
N GLY A 58 -20.21 15.26 -7.30
CA GLY A 58 -21.30 14.59 -8.03
C GLY A 58 -22.11 15.55 -8.92
N SER A 59 -22.28 16.81 -8.50
CA SER A 59 -22.91 17.85 -9.32
C SER A 59 -22.14 18.18 -10.60
N GLN A 60 -20.80 18.14 -10.58
CA GLN A 60 -19.98 18.39 -11.77
C GLN A 60 -20.09 17.28 -12.81
N ILE A 61 -20.31 16.04 -12.39
CA ILE A 61 -20.50 14.88 -13.28
C ILE A 61 -21.98 14.58 -13.58
N GLY A 62 -22.89 15.45 -13.13
CA GLY A 62 -24.32 15.37 -13.47
C GLY A 62 -25.15 14.38 -12.67
N CYS A 63 -24.61 13.77 -11.60
CA CYS A 63 -25.39 12.87 -10.72
C CYS A 63 -26.01 13.57 -9.50
N GLY A 64 -25.86 14.89 -9.37
CA GLY A 64 -26.16 15.60 -8.12
C GLY A 64 -25.12 15.32 -7.03
N ASP A 65 -25.14 16.06 -5.92
CA ASP A 65 -24.07 15.98 -4.92
C ASP A 65 -23.96 14.59 -4.29
N PHE A 66 -22.72 14.15 -4.05
CA PHE A 66 -22.48 12.95 -3.24
C PHE A 66 -22.96 13.19 -1.82
N ASN A 67 -23.33 12.12 -1.14
CA ASN A 67 -23.74 12.15 0.25
C ASN A 67 -23.15 10.94 0.98
N ASN A 68 -22.15 11.19 1.84
CA ASN A 68 -21.49 10.15 2.62
C ASN A 68 -20.99 9.00 1.73
N GLY A 69 -20.22 9.34 0.69
CA GLY A 69 -19.54 8.35 -0.14
C GLY A 69 -18.72 7.39 0.74
N ALA A 70 -18.80 6.09 0.45
CA ALA A 70 -18.25 5.04 1.32
C ALA A 70 -17.07 4.29 0.69
N ASP A 71 -17.07 4.10 -0.63
CA ASP A 71 -16.06 3.28 -1.29
C ASP A 71 -15.84 3.67 -2.76
N LEU A 72 -14.62 3.43 -3.24
CA LEU A 72 -14.24 3.43 -4.65
C LEU A 72 -13.75 2.03 -5.04
N PHE A 73 -14.12 1.58 -6.23
CA PHE A 73 -13.60 0.34 -6.80
C PHE A 73 -13.25 0.53 -8.27
N TYR A 74 -12.05 0.12 -8.67
CA TYR A 74 -11.64 0.15 -10.06
C TYR A 74 -11.63 -1.25 -10.66
N ASN A 75 -12.41 -1.47 -11.72
CA ASN A 75 -12.32 -2.69 -12.53
C ASN A 75 -11.47 -2.41 -13.78
N ALA A 76 -10.23 -2.91 -13.78
CA ALA A 76 -9.28 -2.72 -14.88
C ALA A 76 -9.67 -3.45 -16.17
N ALA A 77 -10.39 -4.57 -16.09
CA ALA A 77 -10.82 -5.30 -17.30
C ALA A 77 -11.92 -4.54 -18.07
N ARG A 78 -12.69 -3.72 -17.36
CA ARG A 78 -13.80 -2.93 -17.90
C ARG A 78 -13.45 -1.45 -18.10
N ASN A 79 -12.32 -0.99 -17.56
CA ASN A 79 -11.94 0.43 -17.48
C ASN A 79 -13.02 1.29 -16.82
N MET A 80 -13.57 0.80 -15.71
CA MET A 80 -14.67 1.45 -15.00
C MET A 80 -14.35 1.67 -13.52
N ILE A 81 -14.71 2.84 -13.02
CA ILE A 81 -14.64 3.23 -11.61
C ILE A 81 -16.05 3.21 -11.03
N TYR A 82 -16.24 2.51 -9.92
CA TYR A 82 -17.50 2.42 -9.21
C TYR A 82 -17.41 3.25 -7.92
N VAL A 83 -18.43 4.04 -7.66
CA VAL A 83 -18.54 4.89 -6.46
C VAL A 83 -19.75 4.45 -5.64
N VAL A 84 -19.51 4.11 -4.37
CA VAL A 84 -20.59 3.82 -3.42
C VAL A 84 -21.03 5.12 -2.76
N ASP A 85 -22.15 5.68 -3.21
CA ASP A 85 -22.73 6.93 -2.69
C ASP A 85 -23.79 6.59 -1.63
N ALA A 86 -23.31 6.18 -0.44
CA ALA A 86 -24.10 5.47 0.55
C ALA A 86 -25.32 6.25 1.07
N GLY A 87 -25.14 7.54 1.33
CA GLY A 87 -26.21 8.42 1.81
C GLY A 87 -27.30 8.69 0.77
N ASN A 88 -27.00 8.45 -0.51
CA ASN A 88 -27.98 8.50 -1.61
C ASN A 88 -28.47 7.11 -2.04
N ALA A 89 -28.09 6.04 -1.33
CA ALA A 89 -28.51 4.66 -1.60
C ALA A 89 -28.28 4.21 -3.06
N ARG A 90 -27.12 4.57 -3.63
CA ARG A 90 -26.81 4.27 -5.03
C ARG A 90 -25.35 3.91 -5.27
N ILE A 91 -25.13 3.21 -6.38
CA ILE A 91 -23.81 2.98 -6.96
C ILE A 91 -23.70 3.78 -8.26
N LEU A 92 -22.64 4.55 -8.43
CA LEU A 92 -22.34 5.27 -9.67
C LEU A 92 -21.24 4.55 -10.43
N VAL A 93 -21.30 4.59 -11.76
CA VAL A 93 -20.29 4.03 -12.66
C VAL A 93 -19.70 5.16 -13.49
N LEU A 94 -18.39 5.33 -13.41
CA LEU A 94 -17.61 6.33 -14.12
C LEU A 94 -16.60 5.64 -15.06
N ASN A 95 -16.25 6.27 -16.18
CA ASN A 95 -15.08 5.88 -16.97
C ASN A 95 -13.78 6.48 -16.38
N GLU A 96 -12.62 6.17 -16.98
CA GLU A 96 -11.32 6.70 -16.53
C GLU A 96 -11.21 8.24 -16.65
N GLU A 97 -12.00 8.86 -17.54
CA GLU A 97 -12.12 10.31 -17.68
C GLU A 97 -12.97 10.98 -16.58
N MET A 98 -13.55 10.18 -15.68
CA MET A 98 -14.47 10.58 -14.60
C MET A 98 -15.83 11.09 -15.10
N GLU A 99 -16.29 10.60 -16.25
CA GLU A 99 -17.62 10.86 -16.80
C GLU A 99 -18.60 9.79 -16.31
N LEU A 100 -19.81 10.21 -15.94
CA LEU A 100 -20.86 9.29 -15.50
C LEU A 100 -21.40 8.49 -16.68
N VAL A 101 -21.25 7.17 -16.63
CA VAL A 101 -21.72 6.23 -17.68
C VAL A 101 -22.89 5.36 -17.23
N GLY A 102 -23.14 5.28 -15.92
CA GLY A 102 -24.26 4.51 -15.38
C GLY A 102 -24.49 4.77 -13.89
N GLN A 103 -25.66 4.38 -13.41
CA GLN A 103 -25.98 4.39 -11.99
C GLN A 103 -26.95 3.25 -11.65
N TYR A 104 -26.90 2.81 -10.39
CA TYR A 104 -27.81 1.84 -9.79
C TYR A 104 -28.38 2.44 -8.51
N ASP A 105 -29.56 3.04 -8.61
CA ASP A 105 -30.38 3.52 -7.48
C ASP A 105 -31.48 2.52 -7.11
N ARG A 106 -31.77 1.57 -8.01
CA ARG A 106 -32.66 0.43 -7.81
C ARG A 106 -32.07 -0.79 -8.48
N LEU A 107 -32.20 -1.93 -7.81
CA LEU A 107 -31.91 -3.25 -8.33
C LEU A 107 -33.24 -3.98 -8.60
N THR A 108 -33.19 -5.06 -9.37
CA THR A 108 -34.39 -5.87 -9.68
C THR A 108 -34.25 -7.27 -9.11
N ARG A 109 -35.20 -7.70 -8.30
CA ARG A 109 -35.25 -9.08 -7.80
C ARG A 109 -35.60 -10.06 -8.94
N PRO A 110 -35.33 -11.37 -8.77
CA PRO A 110 -35.70 -12.38 -9.76
C PRO A 110 -37.18 -12.40 -10.15
N ASP A 111 -38.07 -11.98 -9.24
CA ASP A 111 -39.53 -11.87 -9.46
C ASP A 111 -39.97 -10.58 -10.17
N GLY A 112 -39.02 -9.69 -10.50
CA GLY A 112 -39.29 -8.41 -11.14
C GLY A 112 -39.59 -7.26 -10.18
N SER A 113 -39.65 -7.51 -8.87
CA SER A 113 -39.86 -6.45 -7.87
C SER A 113 -38.62 -5.56 -7.70
N GLU A 114 -38.85 -4.28 -7.39
CA GLU A 114 -37.77 -3.33 -7.09
C GLU A 114 -37.10 -3.65 -5.75
N TYR A 115 -35.77 -3.58 -5.74
CA TYR A 115 -34.93 -3.61 -4.54
C TYR A 115 -34.21 -2.27 -4.44
N VAL A 116 -34.28 -1.63 -3.26
CA VAL A 116 -33.60 -0.36 -2.99
C VAL A 116 -32.48 -0.62 -2.01
N LEU A 117 -31.28 -0.14 -2.32
CA LEU A 117 -30.11 -0.27 -1.45
C LEU A 117 -30.34 0.49 -0.13
N SER A 118 -29.78 -0.01 0.96
CA SER A 118 -29.86 0.58 2.29
C SER A 118 -28.49 0.72 2.93
N ASN A 119 -27.93 1.93 2.89
CA ASN A 119 -26.59 2.24 3.40
C ASN A 119 -25.50 1.26 2.89
N PRO A 120 -25.30 1.16 1.55
CA PRO A 120 -24.21 0.37 0.98
C PRO A 120 -22.87 0.93 1.44
N GLN A 121 -21.90 0.07 1.75
CA GLN A 121 -20.61 0.48 2.34
C GLN A 121 -19.40 0.09 1.51
N GLY A 122 -19.51 -0.96 0.69
CA GLY A 122 -18.40 -1.43 -0.13
C GLY A 122 -18.90 -2.15 -1.37
N ILE A 123 -18.07 -2.20 -2.39
CA ILE A 123 -18.39 -2.86 -3.65
C ILE A 123 -17.18 -3.60 -4.21
N PHE A 124 -17.45 -4.74 -4.84
CA PHE A 124 -16.50 -5.45 -5.69
C PHE A 124 -17.20 -5.79 -7.01
N VAL A 125 -16.50 -5.62 -8.13
CA VAL A 125 -17.05 -5.91 -9.47
C VAL A 125 -16.13 -6.84 -10.23
N GLN A 126 -16.64 -7.99 -10.64
CA GLN A 126 -15.94 -8.95 -11.49
C GLN A 126 -15.83 -8.47 -12.94
N ASP A 127 -14.92 -9.06 -13.71
CA ASP A 127 -14.66 -8.69 -15.10
C ASP A 127 -15.90 -8.86 -16.00
N ASP A 128 -16.74 -9.85 -15.71
CA ASP A 128 -18.03 -10.06 -16.39
C ASP A 128 -19.09 -9.00 -16.05
N GLY A 129 -18.81 -8.14 -15.06
CA GLY A 129 -19.70 -7.09 -14.57
C GLY A 129 -20.62 -7.51 -13.43
N THR A 130 -20.47 -8.72 -12.88
CA THR A 130 -21.16 -9.14 -11.66
C THR A 130 -20.68 -8.28 -10.48
N MET A 131 -21.62 -7.67 -9.77
CA MET A 131 -21.37 -6.78 -8.65
C MET A 131 -21.73 -7.46 -7.32
N TYR A 132 -20.84 -7.31 -6.34
CA TYR A 132 -21.03 -7.72 -4.95
C TYR A 132 -21.06 -6.47 -4.09
N ILE A 133 -22.18 -6.20 -3.43
CA ILE A 133 -22.43 -4.96 -2.68
C ILE A 133 -22.57 -5.29 -1.20
N ALA A 134 -21.73 -4.69 -0.36
CA ALA A 134 -21.78 -4.82 1.09
C ALA A 134 -22.81 -3.85 1.63
N GLU A 135 -23.90 -4.35 2.16
CA GLU A 135 -25.01 -3.53 2.61
C GLU A 135 -25.21 -3.60 4.12
N SER A 136 -24.73 -2.56 4.80
CA SER A 136 -24.80 -2.52 6.27
C SER A 136 -26.19 -2.19 6.82
N GLY A 137 -27.05 -1.52 6.05
CA GLY A 137 -28.40 -1.17 6.48
C GLY A 137 -29.34 -2.36 6.50
N ASN A 138 -29.31 -3.18 5.44
CA ASN A 138 -30.07 -4.43 5.36
C ASN A 138 -29.32 -5.66 5.92
N GLN A 139 -28.08 -5.49 6.39
CA GLN A 139 -27.25 -6.54 6.97
C GLN A 139 -27.02 -7.73 6.02
N GLU A 140 -26.67 -7.41 4.77
CA GLU A 140 -26.53 -8.42 3.73
C GLU A 140 -25.48 -8.06 2.69
N VAL A 141 -25.09 -9.05 1.90
CA VAL A 141 -24.30 -8.88 0.68
C VAL A 141 -25.21 -9.18 -0.50
N VAL A 142 -25.39 -8.19 -1.38
CA VAL A 142 -26.22 -8.33 -2.58
C VAL A 142 -25.33 -8.63 -3.78
N VAL A 143 -25.66 -9.70 -4.51
CA VAL A 143 -24.99 -10.08 -5.76
C VAL A 143 -25.93 -9.83 -6.94
N CYS A 144 -25.55 -8.95 -7.85
CA CYS A 144 -26.32 -8.62 -9.03
C CYS A 144 -25.47 -8.58 -10.30
N ASP A 145 -26.09 -8.70 -11.46
CA ASP A 145 -25.39 -8.56 -12.74
C ASP A 145 -25.19 -7.11 -13.15
N ALA A 146 -24.51 -6.89 -14.29
CA ALA A 146 -24.25 -5.58 -14.86
C ALA A 146 -25.52 -4.81 -15.29
N LEU A 147 -26.71 -5.43 -15.24
CA LEU A 147 -27.99 -4.76 -15.47
C LEU A 147 -28.72 -4.45 -14.15
N GLY A 148 -28.12 -4.78 -13.01
CA GLY A 148 -28.71 -4.60 -11.68
C GLY A 148 -29.73 -5.69 -11.31
N LYS A 149 -29.78 -6.81 -12.04
CA LYS A 149 -30.66 -7.93 -11.67
C LYS A 149 -29.98 -8.76 -10.58
N ILE A 150 -30.64 -8.86 -9.42
CA ILE A 150 -30.17 -9.63 -8.27
C ILE A 150 -30.19 -11.12 -8.64
N ARG A 151 -29.05 -11.76 -8.41
CA ARG A 151 -28.86 -13.20 -8.53
C ARG A 151 -28.95 -13.89 -7.17
N GLN A 152 -28.29 -13.31 -6.17
CA GLN A 152 -28.19 -13.87 -4.82
C GLN A 152 -28.15 -12.75 -3.77
N ILE A 153 -28.60 -13.06 -2.57
CA ILE A 153 -28.49 -12.22 -1.38
C ILE A 153 -27.97 -13.11 -0.26
N PHE A 154 -26.90 -12.68 0.40
CA PHE A 154 -26.31 -13.39 1.53
C PHE A 154 -26.53 -12.56 2.80
N GLY A 155 -27.36 -13.06 3.71
CA GLY A 155 -27.56 -12.43 5.01
C GLY A 155 -26.40 -12.67 5.98
N SER A 156 -26.67 -12.52 7.27
CA SER A 156 -25.71 -12.85 8.33
C SER A 156 -25.23 -14.31 8.23
N PRO A 157 -23.92 -14.57 8.31
CA PRO A 157 -23.38 -15.93 8.16
C PRO A 157 -23.85 -16.86 9.28
N GLU A 158 -24.35 -18.03 8.91
CA GLU A 158 -24.81 -19.05 9.86
C GLU A 158 -23.62 -19.79 10.49
N THR A 159 -23.22 -19.39 11.70
CA THR A 159 -22.11 -20.02 12.42
C THR A 159 -22.24 -19.90 13.93
N THR A 160 -21.75 -20.91 14.66
CA THR A 160 -21.68 -20.88 16.13
C THR A 160 -20.55 -19.99 16.66
N LEU A 161 -19.64 -19.54 15.77
CA LEU A 161 -18.52 -18.66 16.13
C LEU A 161 -18.94 -17.19 16.26
N ILE A 162 -20.15 -16.85 15.82
CA ILE A 162 -20.74 -15.51 15.91
C ILE A 162 -21.98 -15.60 16.81
N PRO A 163 -22.19 -14.66 17.75
CA PRO A 163 -23.41 -14.64 18.56
C PRO A 163 -24.66 -14.59 17.67
N VAL A 164 -25.73 -15.30 18.07
CA VAL A 164 -26.99 -15.35 17.31
C VAL A 164 -27.62 -13.97 17.08
N ASN A 165 -27.37 -13.01 17.97
CA ASN A 165 -27.85 -11.63 17.88
C ASN A 165 -26.74 -10.65 17.44
N PHE A 166 -25.73 -11.12 16.72
CA PHE A 166 -24.70 -10.25 16.19
C PHE A 166 -25.28 -9.34 15.10
N ASP A 167 -25.04 -8.04 15.25
CA ASP A 167 -25.43 -7.03 14.28
C ASP A 167 -24.44 -7.07 13.10
N TYR A 168 -24.82 -7.81 12.05
CA TYR A 168 -23.95 -8.05 10.90
C TYR A 168 -23.93 -6.80 10.02
N ARG A 169 -22.79 -6.12 9.97
CA ARG A 169 -22.61 -4.84 9.28
C ARG A 169 -21.50 -4.96 8.25
N PRO A 170 -21.75 -5.62 7.11
CA PRO A 170 -20.76 -5.76 6.05
C PRO A 170 -20.30 -4.37 5.57
N SER A 171 -18.99 -4.19 5.45
CA SER A 171 -18.36 -2.91 5.15
C SER A 171 -17.45 -2.93 3.93
N LYS A 172 -16.85 -4.07 3.59
CA LYS A 172 -15.99 -4.23 2.41
C LYS A 172 -16.06 -5.67 1.91
N ILE A 173 -15.94 -5.86 0.60
CA ILE A 173 -15.93 -7.19 -0.04
C ILE A 173 -14.74 -7.29 -0.98
N ALA A 174 -14.13 -8.47 -1.06
CA ALA A 174 -13.27 -8.88 -2.14
C ALA A 174 -13.69 -10.29 -2.61
N VAL A 175 -13.58 -10.56 -3.90
CA VAL A 175 -13.87 -11.88 -4.48
C VAL A 175 -12.69 -12.30 -5.33
N ASP A 176 -12.28 -13.56 -5.23
CA ASP A 176 -11.19 -14.07 -6.05
C ASP A 176 -11.65 -14.73 -7.36
N ASP A 177 -10.68 -15.20 -8.14
CA ASP A 177 -10.85 -15.89 -9.42
C ASP A 177 -11.65 -17.20 -9.32
N ARG A 178 -11.80 -17.78 -8.13
CA ARG A 178 -12.59 -18.99 -7.86
C ARG A 178 -13.98 -18.68 -7.31
N GLY A 179 -14.35 -17.41 -7.19
CA GLY A 179 -15.62 -16.98 -6.63
C GLY A 179 -15.71 -17.09 -5.11
N ARG A 180 -14.57 -17.21 -4.41
CA ARG A 180 -14.51 -17.17 -2.95
C ARG A 180 -14.67 -15.73 -2.48
N ILE A 181 -15.54 -15.52 -1.49
CA ILE A 181 -15.96 -14.19 -1.06
C ILE A 181 -15.35 -13.89 0.31
N TYR A 182 -14.71 -12.73 0.44
CA TYR A 182 -14.11 -12.24 1.67
C TYR A 182 -14.84 -10.95 2.08
N VAL A 183 -15.54 -10.99 3.21
CA VAL A 183 -16.33 -9.87 3.70
C VAL A 183 -15.75 -9.35 5.01
N LEU A 184 -15.48 -8.05 5.06
CA LEU A 184 -15.29 -7.36 6.33
C LEU A 184 -16.64 -6.96 6.89
N SER A 185 -16.85 -7.16 8.19
CA SER A 185 -18.01 -6.67 8.91
C SER A 185 -17.57 -5.97 10.18
N LYS A 186 -18.14 -4.80 10.46
CA LYS A 186 -17.88 -4.08 11.71
C LYS A 186 -18.23 -4.96 12.91
N GLY A 187 -17.36 -4.99 13.92
CA GLY A 187 -17.54 -5.83 15.11
C GLY A 187 -17.12 -7.29 14.93
N VAL A 188 -16.63 -7.69 13.75
CA VAL A 188 -15.96 -8.98 13.54
C VAL A 188 -14.45 -8.80 13.71
N TYR A 189 -13.91 -9.34 14.79
CA TYR A 189 -12.49 -9.19 15.14
C TYR A 189 -11.62 -10.39 14.75
N GLN A 190 -12.25 -11.49 14.34
CA GLN A 190 -11.60 -12.73 13.96
C GLN A 190 -10.97 -12.66 12.56
N GLY A 191 -11.10 -11.54 11.86
CA GLY A 191 -10.61 -11.34 10.50
C GLY A 191 -11.78 -11.15 9.51
N MET A 192 -11.57 -11.60 8.28
CA MET A 192 -12.58 -11.54 7.23
C MET A 192 -13.54 -12.73 7.36
N VAL A 193 -14.84 -12.51 7.16
CA VAL A 193 -15.82 -13.58 6.94
C VAL A 193 -15.53 -14.18 5.57
N TYR A 194 -15.14 -15.45 5.51
CA TYR A 194 -14.85 -16.15 4.27
C TYR A 194 -16.01 -17.08 3.91
N LEU A 195 -16.63 -16.80 2.77
CA LEU A 195 -17.76 -17.53 2.21
C LEU A 195 -17.38 -18.24 0.91
N GLU A 196 -18.06 -19.36 0.63
CA GLU A 196 -18.08 -19.96 -0.71
C GLU A 196 -18.90 -19.10 -1.68
N SER A 197 -18.81 -19.44 -2.97
CA SER A 197 -19.57 -18.77 -4.05
C SER A 197 -21.10 -18.82 -3.88
N ASP A 198 -21.62 -19.73 -3.07
CA ASP A 198 -23.05 -19.85 -2.75
C ASP A 198 -23.46 -19.09 -1.47
N GLY A 199 -22.51 -18.42 -0.81
CA GLY A 199 -22.72 -17.69 0.45
C GLY A 199 -22.51 -18.52 1.72
N SER A 200 -22.21 -19.81 1.61
CA SER A 200 -21.96 -20.67 2.76
C SER A 200 -20.73 -20.22 3.55
N PHE A 201 -20.86 -20.06 4.87
CA PHE A 201 -19.74 -19.70 5.73
C PHE A 201 -18.71 -20.84 5.85
N ILE A 202 -17.45 -20.51 5.65
CA ILE A 202 -16.34 -21.47 5.78
C ILE A 202 -15.61 -21.26 7.10
N LYS A 203 -15.05 -20.06 7.28
CA LYS A 203 -14.25 -19.69 8.46
C LYS A 203 -14.02 -18.19 8.50
N PHE A 204 -13.37 -17.74 9.57
CA PHE A 204 -12.68 -16.46 9.54
C PHE A 204 -11.30 -16.59 8.89
N PHE A 205 -10.95 -15.63 8.04
CA PHE A 205 -9.73 -15.62 7.25
C PHE A 205 -8.84 -14.43 7.59
N GLY A 206 -7.52 -14.65 7.58
CA GLY A 206 -6.53 -13.59 7.84
C GLY A 206 -6.62 -13.00 9.25
N ALA A 207 -7.05 -13.79 10.24
CA ALA A 207 -7.09 -13.40 11.64
C ALA A 207 -5.74 -12.83 12.08
N ARG A 208 -5.73 -11.63 12.67
CA ARG A 208 -4.50 -11.03 13.18
C ARG A 208 -4.25 -11.51 14.60
N ASN A 209 -3.14 -12.21 14.79
CA ASN A 209 -2.62 -12.50 16.10
C ASN A 209 -1.95 -11.25 16.65
N VAL A 210 -2.57 -10.60 17.62
CA VAL A 210 -1.91 -9.55 18.37
C VAL A 210 -0.90 -10.23 19.30
N SER A 211 0.40 -9.99 19.06
CA SER A 211 1.43 -10.45 19.98
C SER A 211 1.22 -9.77 21.34
N MET A 212 0.85 -10.53 22.37
CA MET A 212 0.78 -9.98 23.72
C MET A 212 2.15 -9.49 24.12
N THR A 213 2.23 -8.22 24.51
CA THR A 213 3.46 -7.64 25.04
C THR A 213 3.69 -8.21 26.45
N TRP A 214 4.93 -8.25 26.93
CA TRP A 214 5.22 -8.59 28.33
C TRP A 214 4.44 -7.73 29.33
N LYS A 215 4.14 -6.47 28.96
CA LYS A 215 3.26 -5.56 29.72
C LYS A 215 1.81 -6.05 29.78
N ASP A 216 1.30 -6.69 28.73
CA ASP A 216 -0.06 -7.24 28.68
C ASP A 216 -0.16 -8.50 29.55
N HIS A 217 0.89 -9.33 29.56
CA HIS A 217 1.01 -10.45 30.49
C HIS A 217 1.05 -9.97 31.95
N LEU A 218 1.83 -8.92 32.23
CA LEU A 218 1.89 -8.32 33.55
C LEU A 218 0.53 -7.73 33.94
N LYS A 219 -0.14 -6.98 33.04
CA LYS A 219 -1.48 -6.42 33.24
C LYS A 219 -2.51 -7.52 33.53
N LYS A 220 -2.50 -8.63 32.78
CA LYS A 220 -3.36 -9.79 33.04
C LYS A 220 -3.05 -10.47 34.38
N ALA A 221 -1.77 -10.55 34.76
CA ALA A 221 -1.38 -11.08 36.07
C ALA A 221 -1.86 -10.17 37.21
N TRP A 222 -1.74 -8.85 37.07
CA TRP A 222 -2.28 -7.87 38.00
C TRP A 222 -3.81 -7.89 38.05
N GLN A 223 -4.50 -8.05 36.92
CA GLN A 223 -5.96 -8.20 36.89
C GLN A 223 -6.44 -9.39 37.72
N LYS A 224 -5.70 -10.51 37.72
CA LYS A 224 -6.02 -11.66 38.58
C LYS A 224 -5.79 -11.42 40.07
N LEU A 225 -5.07 -10.36 40.43
CA LEU A 225 -4.78 -9.96 41.81
C LEU A 225 -5.67 -8.80 42.29
N LEU A 226 -6.40 -8.14 41.39
CA LEU A 226 -7.29 -7.01 41.68
C LEU A 226 -8.71 -7.50 42.00
N SER A 227 -9.49 -6.68 42.72
CA SER A 227 -10.93 -6.92 42.88
C SER A 227 -11.65 -6.79 41.53
N ASP A 228 -12.78 -7.50 41.37
CA ASP A 228 -13.53 -7.53 40.10
C ASP A 228 -13.92 -6.12 39.60
N GLU A 229 -14.22 -5.19 40.51
CA GLU A 229 -14.53 -3.78 40.21
C GLU A 229 -13.30 -2.99 39.70
N ALA A 230 -12.11 -3.26 40.23
CA ALA A 230 -10.86 -2.64 39.79
C ALA A 230 -10.32 -3.28 38.50
N ALA A 231 -10.59 -4.56 38.27
CA ALA A 231 -10.28 -5.24 37.02
C ALA A 231 -11.19 -4.77 35.87
N ALA A 232 -12.47 -4.48 36.15
CA ALA A 232 -13.46 -4.00 35.17
C ALA A 232 -13.17 -2.59 34.64
N THR A 233 -12.44 -1.76 35.39
CA THR A 233 -12.02 -0.42 34.96
C THR A 233 -10.71 -0.43 34.15
N MET A 234 -9.98 -1.54 34.13
CA MET A 234 -8.83 -1.68 33.24
C MET A 234 -9.31 -1.95 31.81
N GLN A 235 -9.04 -1.03 30.88
CA GLN A 235 -9.39 -1.17 29.46
C GLN A 235 -9.11 -2.60 28.96
N ALA A 236 -10.19 -3.26 28.55
CA ALA A 236 -10.12 -4.55 27.90
C ALA A 236 -9.25 -4.41 26.64
N PHE A 237 -8.43 -5.43 26.42
CA PHE A 237 -7.70 -5.58 25.18
C PHE A 237 -8.69 -5.53 24.01
N VAL A 238 -8.59 -4.50 23.16
CA VAL A 238 -9.47 -4.36 22.00
C VAL A 238 -8.91 -5.25 20.89
N PRO A 239 -9.61 -6.31 20.49
CA PRO A 239 -9.23 -7.09 19.34
C PRO A 239 -9.22 -6.19 18.10
N LEU A 240 -8.33 -6.48 17.17
CA LEU A 240 -7.90 -5.54 16.15
C LEU A 240 -8.64 -5.84 14.84
N GLU A 241 -9.75 -5.13 14.56
CA GLU A 241 -10.50 -5.27 13.30
C GLU A 241 -9.73 -4.69 12.11
N TYR A 242 -10.00 -5.21 10.91
CA TYR A 242 -9.54 -4.57 9.68
C TYR A 242 -10.43 -3.38 9.37
N SER A 243 -9.84 -2.24 9.03
CA SER A 243 -10.58 -1.08 8.52
C SER A 243 -10.99 -1.30 7.06
N ASN A 244 -10.11 -1.89 6.25
CA ASN A 244 -10.34 -2.13 4.83
C ASN A 244 -9.48 -3.29 4.31
N ILE A 245 -9.84 -3.83 3.14
CA ILE A 245 -9.08 -4.86 2.41
C ILE A 245 -8.99 -4.54 0.91
N PHE A 246 -7.89 -4.95 0.30
CA PHE A 246 -7.64 -4.90 -1.13
C PHE A 246 -7.04 -6.23 -1.58
N MET A 247 -7.56 -6.83 -2.65
CA MET A 247 -7.01 -8.05 -3.24
C MET A 247 -6.20 -7.68 -4.48
N ASP A 248 -4.92 -8.10 -4.51
CA ASP A 248 -4.10 -7.94 -5.70
C ASP A 248 -4.39 -9.02 -6.77
N PRO A 249 -3.95 -8.83 -8.02
CA PRO A 249 -4.16 -9.81 -9.09
C PRO A 249 -3.52 -11.19 -8.81
N GLN A 250 -2.58 -11.29 -7.87
CA GLN A 250 -1.95 -12.54 -7.46
C GLN A 250 -2.74 -13.26 -6.34
N GLY A 251 -3.85 -12.67 -5.87
CA GLY A 251 -4.73 -13.22 -4.85
C GLY A 251 -4.24 -13.00 -3.41
N TYR A 252 -3.25 -12.14 -3.18
CA TYR A 252 -2.93 -11.67 -1.84
C TYR A 252 -3.95 -10.61 -1.42
N ILE A 253 -4.35 -10.67 -0.15
CA ILE A 253 -5.25 -9.69 0.45
C ILE A 253 -4.44 -8.78 1.36
N TYR A 254 -4.28 -7.53 0.95
CA TYR A 254 -3.81 -6.47 1.81
C TYR A 254 -4.94 -6.06 2.76
N GLY A 255 -4.62 -5.90 4.04
CA GLY A 255 -5.55 -5.43 5.05
C GLY A 255 -4.98 -4.24 5.79
N THR A 256 -5.78 -3.21 6.02
CA THR A 256 -5.41 -2.02 6.80
C THR A 256 -6.15 -1.95 8.11
N VAL A 257 -5.65 -1.10 9.00
CA VAL A 257 -6.08 -1.01 10.38
C VAL A 257 -5.98 0.44 10.83
N ILE A 258 -7.01 0.91 11.49
CA ILE A 258 -6.93 2.11 12.32
C ILE A 258 -6.26 1.70 13.63
N GLY A 259 -4.97 2.02 13.79
CA GLY A 259 -4.21 1.53 14.93
C GLY A 259 -3.73 2.60 15.90
N GLU A 260 -3.37 2.11 17.08
CA GLU A 260 -2.67 2.85 18.12
C GLU A 260 -1.17 2.51 18.13
N LYS A 261 -0.39 3.26 18.91
CA LYS A 261 1.07 3.11 18.96
C LYS A 261 1.47 1.67 19.31
N GLY A 262 2.29 1.07 18.45
CA GLY A 262 2.87 -0.27 18.66
C GLY A 262 2.10 -1.41 17.98
N MET A 263 1.07 -1.09 17.21
CA MET A 263 0.34 -2.04 16.37
C MET A 263 0.94 -2.13 14.98
N ASP A 264 0.84 -3.32 14.38
CA ASP A 264 1.11 -3.53 12.95
C ASP A 264 -0.14 -3.14 12.17
N LEU A 265 -0.02 -2.09 11.35
CA LEU A 265 -1.13 -1.39 10.74
C LEU A 265 -1.53 -1.93 9.37
N VAL A 266 -0.67 -2.75 8.76
CA VAL A 266 -0.88 -3.33 7.44
C VAL A 266 -0.50 -4.80 7.48
N SER A 267 -1.31 -5.64 6.84
CA SER A 267 -0.98 -7.04 6.58
C SER A 267 -1.09 -7.33 5.09
N ARG A 268 -0.36 -8.34 4.62
CA ARG A 268 -0.54 -8.92 3.27
C ARG A 268 -0.75 -10.41 3.44
N VAL A 269 -2.01 -10.84 3.44
CA VAL A 269 -2.41 -12.21 3.72
C VAL A 269 -2.38 -13.02 2.43
N ASN A 270 -1.61 -14.11 2.42
CA ASN A 270 -1.58 -15.03 1.28
C ASN A 270 -2.88 -15.87 1.21
N PRO A 271 -3.16 -16.59 0.11
CA PRO A 271 -4.37 -17.41 -0.03
C PRO A 271 -4.59 -18.49 1.05
N VAL A 272 -3.55 -18.84 1.82
CA VAL A 272 -3.63 -19.80 2.92
C VAL A 272 -4.03 -19.14 4.25
N GLY A 273 -4.04 -17.80 4.32
CA GLY A 273 -4.43 -17.03 5.49
C GLY A 273 -3.25 -16.57 6.36
N ILE A 274 -2.02 -16.66 5.86
CA ILE A 274 -0.80 -16.29 6.57
C ILE A 274 -0.36 -14.89 6.13
N ASN A 275 -0.05 -14.02 7.10
CA ASN A 275 0.56 -12.72 6.81
C ASN A 275 1.97 -12.93 6.22
N ALA A 276 2.13 -12.53 4.97
CA ALA A 276 3.33 -12.62 4.16
C ALA A 276 3.94 -11.23 3.86
N LEU A 277 3.56 -10.20 4.62
CA LEU A 277 4.21 -8.89 4.55
C LEU A 277 5.62 -9.01 5.17
N PRO A 278 6.70 -8.65 4.44
CA PRO A 278 8.07 -8.88 4.91
C PRO A 278 8.54 -7.85 5.94
N TYR A 279 7.73 -6.82 6.20
CA TYR A 279 7.99 -5.75 7.15
C TYR A 279 6.74 -5.47 7.99
N LYS A 280 6.93 -4.71 9.07
CA LYS A 280 5.83 -4.19 9.88
C LYS A 280 5.62 -2.72 9.60
N VAL A 281 4.37 -2.30 9.46
CA VAL A 281 4.03 -0.89 9.36
C VAL A 281 3.58 -0.44 10.73
N ASN A 282 4.54 0.05 11.53
CA ASN A 282 4.27 0.55 12.88
C ASN A 282 4.04 2.05 12.83
N GLY A 283 3.05 2.55 13.56
CA GLY A 283 2.81 3.99 13.60
C GLY A 283 1.71 4.40 14.56
N ARG A 284 1.33 5.67 14.44
CA ARG A 284 0.10 6.23 15.01
C ARG A 284 -0.91 6.61 13.92
N MET A 285 -0.71 6.01 12.74
CA MET A 285 -1.50 6.21 11.55
C MET A 285 -2.81 5.43 11.67
N SER A 286 -3.83 5.96 11.02
CA SER A 286 -5.18 5.43 10.92
C SER A 286 -5.45 5.12 9.45
N TYR A 287 -4.80 4.06 8.95
CA TYR A 287 -4.97 3.68 7.55
C TYR A 287 -6.38 3.14 7.32
N ILE A 288 -7.09 3.78 6.39
CA ILE A 288 -8.49 3.49 6.06
C ILE A 288 -8.63 2.82 4.69
N ASP A 289 -7.60 2.89 3.85
CA ASP A 289 -7.59 2.18 2.57
C ASP A 289 -6.16 1.87 2.11
N VAL A 290 -6.04 0.93 1.19
CA VAL A 290 -4.79 0.49 0.59
C VAL A 290 -4.98 0.13 -0.88
N ALA A 291 -4.02 0.54 -1.70
CA ALA A 291 -3.84 0.03 -3.05
C ALA A 291 -2.42 -0.54 -3.16
N ALA A 292 -2.23 -1.58 -3.95
CA ALA A 292 -0.91 -2.10 -4.29
C ALA A 292 -0.82 -2.32 -5.79
N ASP A 293 0.30 -1.94 -6.39
CA ASP A 293 0.59 -2.25 -7.79
C ASP A 293 1.31 -3.61 -7.94
N GLU A 294 1.35 -4.12 -9.16
CA GLU A 294 1.99 -5.39 -9.51
C GLU A 294 3.51 -5.41 -9.25
N TYR A 295 4.11 -4.24 -9.06
CA TYR A 295 5.53 -4.07 -8.78
C TYR A 295 5.81 -3.93 -7.28
N GLY A 296 4.81 -4.07 -6.42
CA GLY A 296 4.98 -4.09 -4.96
C GLY A 296 5.06 -2.70 -4.32
N ILE A 297 4.70 -1.63 -5.03
CA ILE A 297 4.46 -0.33 -4.42
C ILE A 297 3.10 -0.37 -3.73
N VAL A 298 3.12 -0.14 -2.42
CA VAL A 298 1.92 -0.11 -1.58
C VAL A 298 1.58 1.34 -1.25
N THR A 299 0.40 1.79 -1.64
CA THR A 299 -0.12 3.14 -1.36
C THR A 299 -1.17 3.04 -0.27
N LEU A 300 -0.97 3.73 0.84
CA LEU A 300 -1.82 3.71 2.03
C LEU A 300 -2.51 5.07 2.20
N LEU A 301 -3.79 5.05 2.52
CA LEU A 301 -4.57 6.26 2.81
C LEU A 301 -4.79 6.39 4.31
N ASP A 302 -4.33 7.48 4.91
CA ASP A 302 -4.54 7.80 6.32
C ASP A 302 -5.67 8.80 6.51
N THR A 303 -6.69 8.42 7.29
CA THR A 303 -7.86 9.27 7.51
C THR A 303 -7.64 10.36 8.57
N LYS A 304 -6.69 10.15 9.49
CA LYS A 304 -6.48 11.02 10.65
C LYS A 304 -5.70 12.29 10.31
N TYR A 305 -4.66 12.15 9.51
CA TYR A 305 -3.77 13.20 9.04
C TYR A 305 -4.04 13.57 7.58
N GLY A 306 -4.89 12.80 6.88
CA GLY A 306 -5.18 13.04 5.47
C GLY A 306 -3.98 12.77 4.58
N SER A 307 -3.07 11.89 4.98
CA SER A 307 -1.88 11.58 4.19
C SER A 307 -2.09 10.39 3.27
N ILE A 308 -1.35 10.39 2.17
CA ILE A 308 -1.18 9.27 1.26
C ILE A 308 0.29 8.85 1.37
N ASP A 309 0.53 7.64 1.86
CA ASP A 309 1.86 7.13 2.13
C ASP A 309 2.17 5.98 1.15
N GLN A 310 3.15 6.20 0.26
CA GLN A 310 3.65 5.18 -0.66
C GLN A 310 4.89 4.50 -0.07
N LEU A 311 4.87 3.18 -0.04
CA LEU A 311 5.94 2.32 0.44
C LEU A 311 6.42 1.41 -0.71
N ASN A 312 7.72 1.12 -0.77
CA ASN A 312 8.23 0.07 -1.64
C ASN A 312 8.00 -1.34 -1.06
N GLU A 313 8.47 -2.39 -1.76
CA GLU A 313 8.26 -3.78 -1.37
C GLU A 313 8.91 -4.18 -0.02
N ASN A 314 9.74 -3.30 0.54
CA ASN A 314 10.43 -3.47 1.83
C ASN A 314 9.89 -2.52 2.91
N GLY A 315 8.79 -1.80 2.65
CA GLY A 315 8.15 -0.92 3.62
C GLY A 315 8.87 0.39 3.85
N LYS A 316 9.78 0.79 2.95
CA LYS A 316 10.45 2.09 3.02
C LYS A 316 9.60 3.14 2.31
N PRO A 317 9.35 4.30 2.93
CA PRO A 317 8.57 5.36 2.31
C PRO A 317 9.23 5.93 1.05
N LEU A 318 8.49 5.90 -0.05
CA LEU A 318 8.81 6.60 -1.29
C LEU A 318 8.28 8.04 -1.22
N PHE A 319 7.02 8.20 -0.82
CA PHE A 319 6.33 9.49 -0.74
C PHE A 319 5.35 9.47 0.43
N MET A 320 5.37 10.51 1.25
CA MET A 320 4.32 10.81 2.23
C MET A 320 3.78 12.18 1.90
N MET A 321 2.54 12.25 1.41
CA MET A 321 1.96 13.45 0.81
C MET A 321 0.52 13.67 1.27
N GLY A 322 -0.08 14.80 0.90
CA GLY A 322 -1.42 15.18 1.35
C GLY A 322 -1.41 15.89 2.71
N GLY A 323 -2.56 15.94 3.34
CA GLY A 323 -2.77 16.61 4.64
C GLY A 323 -4.23 16.93 4.90
N GLN A 324 -4.51 17.47 6.09
CA GLN A 324 -5.84 17.92 6.46
C GLN A 324 -6.20 19.27 5.83
N GLY A 325 -7.39 19.39 5.23
CA GLY A 325 -7.90 20.66 4.72
C GLY A 325 -8.85 20.56 3.51
N ASP A 326 -9.17 21.73 2.96
CA ASP A 326 -10.26 21.87 1.98
C ASP A 326 -9.79 21.95 0.53
N ARG A 327 -8.53 22.36 0.31
CA ARG A 327 -7.95 22.51 -1.04
C ARG A 327 -7.86 21.14 -1.73
N ALA A 328 -7.88 21.12 -3.06
CA ALA A 328 -7.66 19.87 -3.80
C ALA A 328 -6.28 19.29 -3.47
N GLY A 329 -6.22 18.04 -3.02
CA GLY A 329 -5.00 17.40 -2.50
C GLY A 329 -4.89 17.43 -0.96
N LEU A 330 -5.78 18.13 -0.27
CA LEU A 330 -6.00 18.02 1.18
C LEU A 330 -7.39 17.42 1.44
N PHE A 331 -7.54 16.75 2.59
CA PHE A 331 -8.71 15.95 2.91
C PHE A 331 -9.27 16.32 4.29
N ARG A 332 -10.58 16.16 4.48
CA ARG A 332 -11.24 16.25 5.79
C ARG A 332 -11.43 14.86 6.38
N ARG A 333 -12.10 13.98 5.62
CA ARG A 333 -12.30 12.58 5.96
C ARG A 333 -12.16 11.75 4.70
N PRO A 334 -10.92 11.44 4.27
CA PRO A 334 -10.74 10.53 3.17
C PRO A 334 -11.15 9.13 3.62
N VAL A 335 -11.91 8.44 2.77
CA VAL A 335 -12.55 7.15 3.09
C VAL A 335 -12.12 6.03 2.16
N SER A 336 -11.75 6.34 0.91
CA SER A 336 -11.31 5.35 -0.05
C SER A 336 -10.30 5.91 -1.04
N LEU A 337 -9.39 5.06 -1.49
CA LEU A 337 -8.31 5.32 -2.44
C LEU A 337 -8.29 4.20 -3.49
N ILE A 338 -8.28 4.57 -4.76
CA ILE A 338 -7.95 3.65 -5.87
C ILE A 338 -6.79 4.19 -6.70
N GLN A 339 -6.04 3.26 -7.30
CA GLN A 339 -5.05 3.57 -8.32
C GLN A 339 -5.57 3.15 -9.69
N VAL A 340 -5.53 4.09 -10.63
CA VAL A 340 -5.89 3.84 -12.04
C VAL A 340 -4.72 4.31 -12.88
N GLN A 341 -3.96 3.35 -13.42
CA GLN A 341 -2.74 3.62 -14.17
C GLN A 341 -1.77 4.52 -13.36
N SER A 342 -1.51 5.73 -13.86
CA SER A 342 -0.62 6.75 -13.28
C SER A 342 -1.34 7.78 -12.39
N ARG A 343 -2.62 7.54 -12.06
CA ARG A 343 -3.45 8.43 -11.27
C ARG A 343 -3.90 7.77 -9.98
N LEU A 344 -4.09 8.58 -8.94
CA LEU A 344 -4.73 8.20 -7.70
C LEU A 344 -6.05 8.96 -7.57
N TYR A 345 -7.08 8.29 -7.09
CA TYR A 345 -8.37 8.91 -6.80
C TYR A 345 -8.70 8.68 -5.34
N VAL A 346 -8.97 9.76 -4.62
CA VAL A 346 -9.33 9.72 -3.19
C VAL A 346 -10.74 10.24 -3.02
N LEU A 347 -11.63 9.40 -2.50
CA LEU A 347 -12.97 9.80 -2.09
C LEU A 347 -12.91 10.39 -0.68
N ASP A 348 -13.41 11.61 -0.55
CA ASP A 348 -13.57 12.28 0.74
C ASP A 348 -15.05 12.37 1.11
N GLY A 349 -15.41 11.70 2.20
CA GLY A 349 -16.79 11.55 2.64
C GLY A 349 -17.38 12.80 3.30
N ASP A 350 -16.55 13.76 3.74
CA ASP A 350 -17.02 15.03 4.31
C ASP A 350 -16.99 16.17 3.30
N LYS A 351 -16.04 16.13 2.36
CA LYS A 351 -16.02 17.07 1.22
C LYS A 351 -17.02 16.67 0.14
N ASN A 352 -17.50 15.42 0.14
CA ASN A 352 -18.36 14.87 -0.90
C ASN A 352 -17.75 15.06 -2.30
N THR A 353 -16.46 14.77 -2.42
CA THR A 353 -15.70 14.91 -3.67
C THR A 353 -14.73 13.76 -3.86
N ILE A 354 -14.43 13.45 -5.11
CA ILE A 354 -13.30 12.61 -5.50
C ILE A 354 -12.15 13.55 -5.91
N THR A 355 -11.02 13.45 -5.24
CA THR A 355 -9.80 14.18 -5.61
C THR A 355 -8.96 13.31 -6.55
N GLU A 356 -8.66 13.83 -7.72
CA GLU A 356 -7.79 13.20 -8.71
C GLU A 356 -6.36 13.74 -8.54
N LEU A 357 -5.39 12.84 -8.35
CA LEU A 357 -3.97 13.16 -8.29
C LEU A 357 -3.23 12.48 -9.44
N GLU A 358 -2.31 13.20 -10.07
CA GLU A 358 -1.47 12.68 -11.14
C GLU A 358 -0.02 12.57 -10.68
N ILE A 359 0.63 11.48 -11.07
CA ILE A 359 2.05 11.27 -10.81
C ILE A 359 2.90 12.34 -11.52
N THR A 360 3.86 12.91 -10.80
CA THR A 360 4.79 13.89 -11.38
C THR A 360 5.87 13.18 -12.21
N GLU A 361 6.70 13.96 -12.90
CA GLU A 361 7.91 13.42 -13.52
C GLU A 361 8.86 12.78 -12.50
N PHE A 362 9.01 13.40 -11.32
CA PHE A 362 9.83 12.83 -10.24
C PHE A 362 9.24 11.52 -9.70
N GLY A 363 7.91 11.48 -9.49
CA GLY A 363 7.19 10.26 -9.13
C GLY A 363 7.40 9.14 -10.15
N ARG A 364 7.28 9.45 -11.44
CA ARG A 364 7.53 8.49 -12.54
C ARG A 364 8.95 7.94 -12.53
N LEU A 365 9.96 8.76 -12.27
CA LEU A 365 11.34 8.30 -12.17
C LEU A 365 11.52 7.30 -11.02
N VAL A 366 10.95 7.60 -9.85
CA VAL A 366 11.00 6.70 -8.69
C VAL A 366 10.26 5.40 -8.97
N HIS A 367 9.01 5.47 -9.46
CA HIS A 367 8.23 4.27 -9.81
C HIS A 367 8.94 3.42 -10.87
N ASN A 368 9.49 4.03 -11.92
CA ASN A 368 10.21 3.32 -12.95
C ASN A 368 11.45 2.61 -12.40
N ALA A 369 12.20 3.26 -11.51
CA ALA A 369 13.39 2.67 -10.88
C ALA A 369 13.04 1.47 -10.00
N VAL A 370 11.95 1.56 -9.21
CA VAL A 370 11.43 0.45 -8.40
C VAL A 370 10.95 -0.70 -9.29
N ARG A 371 10.16 -0.38 -10.32
CA ARG A 371 9.62 -1.34 -11.29
C ARG A 371 10.74 -2.16 -11.96
N LEU A 372 11.71 -1.47 -12.57
CA LEU A 372 12.84 -2.14 -13.25
C LEU A 372 13.60 -3.06 -12.30
N TYR A 373 13.84 -2.62 -11.06
CA TYR A 373 14.50 -3.46 -10.07
C TYR A 373 13.67 -4.72 -9.73
N ASN A 374 12.36 -4.57 -9.53
CA ASN A 374 11.48 -5.68 -9.16
C ASN A 374 11.21 -6.65 -10.32
N GLU A 375 11.34 -6.19 -11.56
CA GLU A 375 11.35 -7.04 -12.78
C GLU A 375 12.68 -7.81 -12.95
N GLY A 376 13.70 -7.52 -12.15
CA GLY A 376 15.04 -8.12 -12.26
C GLY A 376 15.97 -7.40 -13.25
N LEU A 377 15.54 -6.27 -13.80
CA LEU A 377 16.30 -5.41 -14.73
C LEU A 377 17.20 -4.46 -13.93
N TYR A 378 18.13 -5.02 -13.17
CA TYR A 378 18.93 -4.29 -12.18
C TYR A 378 19.80 -3.19 -12.81
N GLU A 379 20.48 -3.49 -13.93
CA GLU A 379 21.32 -2.52 -14.63
C GLU A 379 20.50 -1.33 -15.15
N GLU A 380 19.32 -1.61 -15.72
CA GLU A 380 18.42 -0.60 -16.27
C GLU A 380 17.81 0.28 -15.18
N SER A 381 17.65 -0.25 -13.96
CA SER A 381 17.18 0.53 -12.79
C SER A 381 18.17 1.61 -12.33
N ILE A 382 19.45 1.52 -12.69
CA ILE A 382 20.52 2.40 -12.19
C ILE A 382 20.35 3.85 -12.67
N GLU A 383 20.14 4.09 -13.96
CA GLU A 383 20.06 5.46 -14.48
C GLU A 383 18.84 6.24 -13.95
N PRO A 384 17.63 5.64 -13.87
CA PRO A 384 16.51 6.25 -13.16
C PRO A 384 16.85 6.63 -11.72
N TRP A 385 17.51 5.75 -10.95
CA TRP A 385 17.91 6.09 -9.58
C TRP A 385 18.95 7.20 -9.52
N LYS A 386 19.94 7.21 -10.43
CA LYS A 386 20.91 8.31 -10.52
C LYS A 386 20.22 9.63 -10.84
N GLU A 387 19.22 9.62 -11.72
CA GLU A 387 18.45 10.81 -12.04
C GLU A 387 17.64 11.32 -10.83
N VAL A 388 17.06 10.40 -10.04
CA VAL A 388 16.42 10.76 -8.75
C VAL A 388 17.41 11.44 -7.81
N VAL A 389 18.64 10.91 -7.68
CA VAL A 389 19.70 11.52 -6.86
C VAL A 389 20.11 12.90 -7.40
N ARG A 390 20.21 13.08 -8.73
CA ARG A 390 20.52 14.38 -9.35
C ARG A 390 19.45 15.43 -9.02
N ARG A 391 18.18 15.03 -8.98
CA ARG A 391 17.04 15.91 -8.68
C ARG A 391 16.87 16.17 -7.18
N ASN A 392 17.15 15.18 -6.34
CA ASN A 392 17.15 15.31 -4.89
C ASN A 392 18.25 14.45 -4.26
N ALA A 393 19.37 15.08 -3.93
CA ALA A 393 20.51 14.44 -3.30
C ALA A 393 20.23 13.89 -1.89
N ASN A 394 19.11 14.30 -1.25
CA ASN A 394 18.69 13.83 0.07
C ASN A 394 17.67 12.68 0.00
N TYR A 395 17.34 12.19 -1.20
CA TYR A 395 16.36 11.11 -1.37
C TYR A 395 16.99 9.73 -1.09
N LEU A 396 17.00 9.33 0.18
CA LEU A 396 17.70 8.13 0.64
C LEU A 396 17.29 6.84 -0.06
N ALA A 397 16.00 6.71 -0.42
CA ALA A 397 15.50 5.53 -1.11
C ALA A 397 16.22 5.28 -2.44
N ALA A 398 16.72 6.32 -3.11
CA ALA A 398 17.49 6.14 -4.34
C ALA A 398 18.88 5.55 -4.12
N TYR A 399 19.58 5.96 -3.06
CA TYR A 399 20.86 5.34 -2.70
C TYR A 399 20.68 3.89 -2.26
N ILE A 400 19.59 3.58 -1.54
CA ILE A 400 19.24 2.18 -1.20
C ILE A 400 18.98 1.39 -2.48
N GLY A 401 18.19 1.94 -3.42
CA GLY A 401 17.91 1.34 -4.72
C GLY A 401 19.18 1.04 -5.53
N LEU A 402 20.10 2.01 -5.61
CA LEU A 402 21.42 1.83 -6.24
C LEU A 402 22.25 0.74 -5.55
N GLY A 403 22.33 0.79 -4.22
CA GLY A 403 23.05 -0.22 -3.43
C GLY A 403 22.53 -1.64 -3.70
N LYS A 404 21.21 -1.78 -3.80
CA LYS A 404 20.56 -3.06 -4.16
C LYS A 404 20.86 -3.49 -5.59
N ALA A 405 20.74 -2.59 -6.57
CA ALA A 405 21.02 -2.91 -7.97
C ALA A 405 22.47 -3.39 -8.16
N TYR A 406 23.45 -2.66 -7.62
CA TYR A 406 24.86 -3.07 -7.68
C TYR A 406 25.13 -4.36 -6.90
N TYR A 407 24.44 -4.60 -5.78
CA TYR A 407 24.55 -5.84 -5.04
C TYR A 407 24.09 -7.04 -5.89
N GLN A 408 22.96 -6.93 -6.60
CA GLN A 408 22.46 -8.00 -7.47
C GLN A 408 23.37 -8.22 -8.69
N MET A 409 24.09 -7.20 -9.14
CA MET A 409 25.10 -7.29 -10.20
C MET A 409 26.47 -7.81 -9.69
N GLU A 410 26.56 -8.23 -8.42
CA GLU A 410 27.78 -8.68 -7.75
C GLU A 410 28.91 -7.62 -7.66
N ASP A 411 28.60 -6.33 -7.92
CA ASP A 411 29.50 -5.21 -7.67
C ASP A 411 29.36 -4.75 -6.22
N TYR A 412 29.87 -5.58 -5.31
CA TYR A 412 29.73 -5.37 -3.88
C TYR A 412 30.46 -4.13 -3.35
N ASP A 413 31.54 -3.70 -4.02
CA ASP A 413 32.28 -2.50 -3.62
C ASP A 413 31.46 -1.24 -3.89
N THR A 414 30.83 -1.14 -5.07
CA THR A 414 29.91 -0.04 -5.39
C THR A 414 28.62 -0.13 -4.57
N ALA A 415 28.10 -1.33 -4.32
CA ALA A 415 26.95 -1.53 -3.44
C ALA A 415 27.22 -1.00 -2.02
N MET A 416 28.37 -1.36 -1.41
CA MET A 416 28.80 -0.86 -0.11
C MET A 416 28.92 0.67 -0.09
N TYR A 417 29.43 1.27 -1.17
CA TYR A 417 29.50 2.74 -1.28
C TYR A 417 28.11 3.38 -1.17
N TYR A 418 27.13 2.92 -1.94
CA TYR A 418 25.78 3.47 -1.91
C TYR A 418 25.03 3.18 -0.61
N TYR A 419 25.17 1.97 -0.05
CA TYR A 419 24.60 1.67 1.27
C TYR A 419 25.18 2.56 2.36
N ARG A 420 26.48 2.89 2.29
CA ARG A 420 27.09 3.84 3.22
C ARG A 420 26.51 5.25 3.08
N LEU A 421 26.29 5.74 1.84
CA LEU A 421 25.63 7.02 1.61
C LEU A 421 24.19 7.03 2.14
N ALA A 422 23.48 5.92 1.97
CA ALA A 422 22.11 5.74 2.47
C ALA A 422 22.01 5.57 3.99
N GLY A 423 23.14 5.39 4.70
CA GLY A 423 23.13 4.97 6.10
C GLY A 423 22.56 3.56 6.34
N ASP A 424 22.44 2.74 5.29
CA ASP A 424 21.90 1.38 5.34
C ASP A 424 22.96 0.39 5.84
N LYS A 425 23.00 0.21 7.16
CA LYS A 425 23.96 -0.69 7.82
C LYS A 425 23.71 -2.16 7.48
N GLU A 426 22.46 -2.54 7.24
CA GLU A 426 22.08 -3.92 6.95
C GLU A 426 22.54 -4.29 5.55
N GLY A 427 22.16 -3.49 4.54
CA GLY A 427 22.63 -3.62 3.17
C GLY A 427 24.16 -3.62 3.06
N TYR A 428 24.83 -2.69 3.76
CA TYR A 428 26.29 -2.63 3.79
C TYR A 428 26.91 -3.92 4.34
N SER A 429 26.37 -4.45 5.45
CA SER A 429 26.90 -5.66 6.09
C SER A 429 26.74 -6.89 5.21
N LEU A 430 25.61 -7.00 4.49
CA LEU A 430 25.37 -8.05 3.51
C LEU A 430 26.37 -7.96 2.35
N ALA A 431 26.54 -6.79 1.74
CA ALA A 431 27.50 -6.58 0.66
C ALA A 431 28.95 -6.87 1.09
N TYR A 432 29.34 -6.42 2.28
CA TYR A 432 30.67 -6.68 2.84
C TYR A 432 30.93 -8.18 3.05
N LYS A 433 29.93 -8.92 3.53
CA LYS A 433 30.03 -10.37 3.71
C LYS A 433 30.31 -11.07 2.39
N GLU A 434 29.55 -10.79 1.35
CA GLU A 434 29.74 -11.42 0.04
C GLU A 434 31.08 -11.02 -0.61
N ALA A 435 31.44 -9.73 -0.55
CA ALA A 435 32.76 -9.26 -0.99
C ALA A 435 33.91 -9.99 -0.29
N SER A 436 33.78 -10.20 1.02
CA SER A 436 34.77 -10.92 1.82
C SER A 436 34.85 -12.40 1.45
N LEU A 437 33.71 -13.05 1.21
CA LEU A 437 33.66 -14.44 0.77
C LEU A 437 34.35 -14.63 -0.59
N ILE A 438 34.16 -13.71 -1.53
CA ILE A 438 34.85 -13.75 -2.83
C ILE A 438 36.37 -13.62 -2.66
N LYS A 439 36.83 -12.68 -1.82
CA LYS A 439 38.25 -12.50 -1.51
C LYS A 439 38.85 -13.77 -0.87
N ILE A 440 38.14 -14.39 0.08
CA ILE A 440 38.56 -15.65 0.71
C ILE A 440 38.60 -16.80 -0.31
N ARG A 441 37.58 -16.93 -1.16
CA ARG A 441 37.51 -17.96 -2.20
C ARG A 441 38.67 -17.85 -3.18
N ASN A 442 39.00 -16.63 -3.62
CA ASN A 442 40.12 -16.38 -4.51
C ASN A 442 41.47 -16.64 -3.82
N ALA A 443 41.57 -16.38 -2.51
CA ALA A 443 42.76 -16.66 -1.71
C ALA A 443 42.84 -18.11 -1.21
N PHE A 444 41.83 -18.95 -1.43
CA PHE A 444 41.70 -20.27 -0.80
C PHE A 444 42.91 -21.16 -1.05
N GLY A 445 43.38 -21.23 -2.30
CA GLY A 445 44.56 -22.01 -2.65
C GLY A 445 45.83 -21.55 -1.92
N ALA A 446 46.04 -20.24 -1.83
CA ALA A 446 47.18 -19.66 -1.10
C ALA A 446 47.07 -19.91 0.40
N ILE A 447 45.87 -19.79 0.98
CA ILE A 447 45.61 -20.08 2.40
C ILE A 447 45.94 -21.55 2.70
N VAL A 448 45.41 -22.48 1.91
CA VAL A 448 45.68 -23.92 2.07
C VAL A 448 47.16 -24.23 1.89
N PHE A 449 47.82 -23.61 0.90
CA PHE A 449 49.25 -23.75 0.70
C PHE A 449 50.06 -23.27 1.90
N CYS A 450 49.77 -22.07 2.43
CA CYS A 450 50.42 -21.55 3.63
C CYS A 450 50.22 -22.46 4.85
N VAL A 451 49.00 -22.98 5.05
CA VAL A 451 48.70 -23.94 6.12
C VAL A 451 49.51 -25.24 5.93
N ALA A 452 49.62 -25.75 4.70
CA ALA A 452 50.40 -26.94 4.41
C ALA A 452 51.90 -26.74 4.66
N VAL A 453 52.45 -25.59 4.24
CA VAL A 453 53.86 -25.21 4.47
C VAL A 453 54.15 -25.05 5.97
N LEU A 454 53.29 -24.35 6.71
CA LEU A 454 53.42 -24.19 8.16
C LEU A 454 53.36 -25.55 8.87
N THR A 455 52.44 -26.43 8.45
CA THR A 455 52.33 -27.79 9.00
C THR A 455 53.60 -28.59 8.74
N ALA A 456 54.12 -28.56 7.51
CA ALA A 456 55.36 -29.23 7.14
C ALA A 456 56.56 -28.69 7.94
N ALA A 457 56.66 -27.37 8.12
CA ALA A 457 57.70 -26.74 8.92
C ALA A 457 57.65 -27.19 10.39
N VAL A 458 56.46 -27.25 10.99
CA VAL A 458 56.28 -27.75 12.37
C VAL A 458 56.69 -29.22 12.51
N VAL A 459 56.33 -30.07 11.54
CA VAL A 459 56.73 -31.49 11.52
C VAL A 459 58.25 -31.64 11.39
N LEU A 460 58.87 -30.90 10.47
CA LEU A 460 60.32 -30.91 10.27
C LEU A 460 61.06 -30.39 11.51
N TRP A 461 60.57 -29.32 12.14
CA TRP A 461 61.12 -28.78 13.38
C TRP A 461 61.08 -29.80 14.53
N LYS A 462 59.94 -30.49 14.71
CA LYS A 462 59.83 -31.58 15.70
C LYS A 462 60.85 -32.69 15.43
N LYS A 463 60.99 -33.13 14.17
CA LYS A 463 61.99 -34.16 13.78
C LYS A 463 63.43 -33.69 14.05
N TYR A 464 63.75 -32.44 13.72
CA TYR A 464 65.06 -31.85 13.98
C TYR A 464 65.38 -31.80 15.49
N ARG A 465 64.42 -31.38 16.32
CA ARG A 465 64.57 -31.32 17.78
C ARG A 465 64.82 -32.70 18.39
N VAL A 466 64.10 -33.73 17.93
CA VAL A 466 64.33 -35.12 18.35
C VAL A 466 65.74 -35.59 17.96
N ARG A 467 66.20 -35.30 16.73
CA ARG A 467 67.57 -35.64 16.30
C ARG A 467 68.65 -34.96 17.12
N ILE A 468 68.48 -33.69 17.50
CA ILE A 468 69.42 -32.98 18.40
C ILE A 468 69.47 -33.65 19.77
N ASN A 469 68.32 -33.97 20.34
CA ASN A 469 68.26 -34.59 21.67
C ASN A 469 68.90 -35.99 21.68
N LEU A 470 68.69 -36.78 20.61
CA LEU A 470 69.37 -38.07 20.44
C LEU A 470 70.89 -37.92 20.30
N ARG A 471 71.38 -36.88 19.59
CA ARG A 471 72.82 -36.59 19.48
C ARG A 471 73.44 -36.10 20.78
N LYS A 472 72.70 -35.33 21.60
CA LYS A 472 73.15 -34.90 22.93
C LYS A 472 73.16 -36.04 23.95
N GLY A 473 72.23 -36.98 23.86
CA GLY A 473 72.20 -38.18 24.70
C GLY A 473 73.21 -39.28 24.31
N ALA A 474 73.76 -39.23 23.10
CA ALA A 474 74.84 -40.13 22.64
C ALA A 474 76.25 -39.55 22.87
N ALA A 475 76.36 -38.29 23.29
CA ALA A 475 77.61 -37.58 23.59
C ALA A 475 77.80 -37.30 25.09
N ALA A 476 76.86 -37.76 25.92
CA ALA A 476 76.95 -37.86 27.38
C ALA A 476 77.04 -39.35 27.72
#